data_AF-A0A950NDU7-F1
#
_entry.id   AF-A0A950NDU7-F1
#
_cell.length_a   1.000
_cell.length_b   1.000
_cell.length_c   1.000
_cell.angle_alpha   90.00
_cell.angle_beta   90.00
_cell.angle_gamma   90.00
#
_symmetry.space_group_name_H-M   'P 1'
#
loop_
_entity.id
_entity.type
_entity.pdbx_description
1 polymer ?
#
loop_
_entity_poly.entity_id
_entity_poly.type
_entity_poly.pdbx_seq_one_letter_code
_entity_poly.pdbx_strand_id
1 'polypeptide(L)'
;MTQLLKNREHLIGAAVGSGMTAAAAEEGNVDLLLVLNAGFFRLHGASSAAALMPYANANALTWDAAVHHVLPRVQRTPVVIGACAQDPTLDLGPFMARVKQYGIAGVTNFPSVGFYDGRFREAIEDAGLGFDREVEMLKAAKEAGLLTVGFCLDAAAARLFAQAGVDILCLNLGLAEWRTVELEEHQAALDRAIESIRTMIEAARQATPHPYCVIFGGPVLLPQDTAQVYQRTEALGYIGGSAVERFPTASAVTQTVREFKHVTKAGKRMNRLGALIGTSQAMQPVFETIRSIAASDAAVLISGESGTGKELAAREIHRLSHLHARPMISWNCGAMTESLAMSELFGHERGAFTGATRAHSGKFELADGGTLFMDEVTDLPLAVQASLLRVLQEKEIVRVGGEKAIGVNVRLIAASNKDFKELIPGGRFRLDLYYRLSTVVLRMPPLRERQEDIPYLVWELSQEFSQKYGVAVPRIPDSVMNALARHPWPGNIRELRNVIERVFLLGRGRSFSRSWFEEMFAMDRAVGETLATQVAAPVSLAARRDKLDEVLARHRGNKTAAARELGVTRKTIHKWLKQ
;
A
#
# COMPACT_ATOMS: atom_id res chain seq x y z
N MET A 1 -12.86 -25.38 -0.67
CA MET A 1 -12.63 -25.14 -2.12
C MET A 1 -13.93 -24.87 -2.88
N THR A 2 -14.92 -25.78 -2.90
CA THR A 2 -16.16 -25.59 -3.69
C THR A 2 -16.91 -24.28 -3.41
N GLN A 3 -17.02 -23.87 -2.13
CA GLN A 3 -17.61 -22.57 -1.78
C GLN A 3 -16.76 -21.38 -2.26
N LEU A 4 -15.44 -21.45 -2.10
CA LEU A 4 -14.49 -20.42 -2.56
C LEU A 4 -14.65 -20.16 -4.06
N LEU A 5 -14.68 -21.22 -4.87
CA LEU A 5 -14.88 -21.12 -6.32
C LEU A 5 -16.28 -20.60 -6.68
N LYS A 6 -17.33 -21.11 -6.03
CA LYS A 6 -18.72 -20.65 -6.24
C LYS A 6 -18.90 -19.16 -5.90
N ASN A 7 -18.31 -18.71 -4.80
CA ASN A 7 -18.36 -17.33 -4.34
C ASN A 7 -17.41 -16.40 -5.11
N ARG A 8 -16.57 -16.95 -6.00
CA ARG A 8 -15.51 -16.21 -6.71
C ARG A 8 -14.65 -15.40 -5.74
N GLU A 9 -14.29 -16.04 -4.64
CA GLU A 9 -13.34 -15.49 -3.67
C GLU A 9 -11.92 -15.51 -4.25
N HIS A 10 -10.98 -14.79 -3.65
CA HIS A 10 -9.61 -14.83 -4.14
C HIS A 10 -8.88 -16.10 -3.67
N LEU A 11 -8.10 -16.72 -4.56
CA LEU A 11 -7.33 -17.92 -4.28
C LEU A 11 -5.84 -17.62 -4.27
N ILE A 12 -5.17 -17.97 -3.18
CA ILE A 12 -3.71 -18.06 -3.13
C ILE A 12 -3.32 -19.53 -3.10
N GLY A 13 -2.59 -19.97 -4.12
CA GLY A 13 -2.03 -21.32 -4.19
C GLY A 13 -0.51 -21.31 -4.05
N ALA A 14 0.04 -22.44 -3.60
CA ALA A 14 1.48 -22.64 -3.53
C ALA A 14 1.90 -23.93 -4.25
N ALA A 15 2.87 -23.81 -5.16
CA ALA A 15 3.45 -24.96 -5.84
C ALA A 15 4.68 -25.46 -5.07
N VAL A 16 4.53 -26.62 -4.43
CA VAL A 16 5.47 -27.18 -3.45
C VAL A 16 6.14 -28.47 -3.94
N GLY A 17 7.38 -28.68 -3.54
CA GLY A 17 8.18 -29.87 -3.84
C GLY A 17 8.57 -30.70 -2.62
N SER A 18 8.34 -30.20 -1.40
CA SER A 18 8.65 -30.90 -0.16
C SER A 18 7.51 -30.81 0.84
N GLY A 19 7.50 -31.77 1.75
CA GLY A 19 6.62 -31.75 2.90
C GLY A 19 6.84 -30.57 3.86
N MET A 20 8.07 -30.05 3.97
CA MET A 20 8.37 -28.88 4.81
C MET A 20 7.76 -27.61 4.23
N THR A 21 7.92 -27.39 2.91
CA THR A 21 7.32 -26.25 2.21
C THR A 21 5.80 -26.34 2.25
N ALA A 22 5.23 -27.53 2.10
CA ALA A 22 3.79 -27.75 2.19
C ALA A 22 3.22 -27.38 3.58
N ALA A 23 3.87 -27.84 4.65
CA ALA A 23 3.47 -27.52 6.02
C ALA A 23 3.54 -26.01 6.30
N ALA A 24 4.62 -25.35 5.86
CA ALA A 24 4.79 -23.90 6.03
C ALA A 24 3.76 -23.09 5.21
N ALA A 25 3.45 -23.53 3.98
CA ALA A 25 2.41 -22.89 3.18
C ALA A 25 1.00 -23.06 3.80
N GLU A 26 0.70 -24.22 4.40
CA GLU A 26 -0.53 -24.43 5.17
C GLU A 26 -0.58 -23.55 6.43
N GLU A 27 0.53 -23.36 7.14
CA GLU A 27 0.62 -22.42 8.26
C GLU A 27 0.42 -20.96 7.82
N GLY A 28 0.92 -20.62 6.63
CA GLY A 28 0.62 -19.39 5.90
C GLY A 28 -0.85 -19.25 5.49
N ASN A 29 -1.66 -20.28 5.70
CA ASN A 29 -3.08 -20.37 5.35
C ASN A 29 -3.29 -20.30 3.84
N VAL A 30 -2.48 -21.00 3.03
CA VAL A 30 -2.70 -21.12 1.57
C VAL A 30 -4.03 -21.83 1.28
N ASP A 31 -4.70 -21.49 0.17
CA ASP A 31 -6.02 -22.06 -0.16
C ASP A 31 -5.92 -23.38 -0.94
N LEU A 32 -4.77 -23.61 -1.60
CA LEU A 32 -4.51 -24.75 -2.47
C LEU A 32 -3.02 -25.08 -2.54
N LEU A 33 -2.66 -26.36 -2.48
CA LEU A 33 -1.30 -26.83 -2.73
C LEU A 33 -1.22 -27.54 -4.07
N LEU A 34 -0.22 -27.20 -4.89
CA LEU A 34 0.11 -27.91 -6.12
C LEU A 34 1.41 -28.66 -5.91
N VAL A 35 1.39 -29.98 -6.07
CA VAL A 35 2.60 -30.80 -6.07
C VAL A 35 3.04 -30.98 -7.51
N LEU A 36 4.17 -30.39 -7.87
CA LEU A 36 4.71 -30.40 -9.23
C LEU A 36 6.14 -30.98 -9.20
N ASN A 37 6.53 -31.74 -10.22
CA ASN A 37 7.93 -32.18 -10.39
C ASN A 37 8.92 -30.99 -10.41
N ALA A 38 8.50 -29.80 -10.83
CA ALA A 38 9.30 -28.58 -10.75
C ALA A 38 9.72 -28.20 -9.32
N GLY A 39 8.95 -28.58 -8.29
CA GLY A 39 9.35 -28.40 -6.89
C GLY A 39 10.55 -29.29 -6.50
N PHE A 40 10.57 -30.53 -7.00
CA PHE A 40 11.69 -31.44 -6.77
C PHE A 40 13.01 -30.85 -7.28
N PHE A 41 13.03 -30.37 -8.53
CA PHE A 41 14.24 -29.78 -9.11
C PHE A 41 14.70 -28.51 -8.37
N ARG A 42 13.76 -27.66 -7.95
CA ARG A 42 14.06 -26.45 -7.16
C ARG A 42 14.73 -26.78 -5.84
N LEU A 43 14.29 -27.82 -5.14
CA LEU A 43 14.92 -28.28 -3.89
C LEU A 43 16.35 -28.80 -4.08
N HIS A 44 16.67 -29.30 -5.27
CA HIS A 44 17.99 -29.79 -5.63
C HIS A 44 18.86 -28.72 -6.31
N GLY A 45 18.46 -27.45 -6.24
CA GLY A 45 19.23 -26.31 -6.77
C GLY A 45 19.13 -26.12 -8.28
N ALA A 46 18.23 -26.85 -8.96
CA ALA A 46 17.98 -26.70 -10.39
C ALA A 46 16.79 -25.76 -10.66
N SER A 47 16.76 -25.17 -11.85
CA SER A 47 15.63 -24.33 -12.26
C SER A 47 14.37 -25.18 -12.54
N SER A 48 13.19 -24.56 -12.47
CA SER A 48 11.93 -25.24 -12.83
C SER A 48 11.91 -25.73 -14.29
N ALA A 49 12.74 -25.17 -15.17
CA ALA A 49 12.87 -25.63 -16.56
C ALA A 49 13.43 -27.06 -16.63
N ALA A 50 14.19 -27.52 -15.62
CA ALA A 50 14.66 -28.89 -15.55
C ALA A 50 13.50 -29.91 -15.50
N ALA A 51 12.33 -29.50 -15.00
CA ALA A 51 11.13 -30.34 -14.95
C ALA A 51 10.51 -30.61 -16.32
N LEU A 52 10.95 -29.89 -17.36
CA LEU A 52 10.51 -30.06 -18.74
C LEU A 52 11.39 -31.08 -19.49
N MET A 53 12.58 -31.40 -18.96
CA MET A 53 13.53 -32.26 -19.64
C MET A 53 13.18 -33.76 -19.48
N PRO A 54 13.51 -34.63 -20.46
CA PRO A 54 13.13 -36.04 -20.47
C PRO A 54 14.06 -36.94 -19.62
N TYR A 55 14.42 -36.52 -18.39
CA TYR A 55 15.41 -37.26 -17.57
C TYR A 55 14.82 -38.28 -16.58
N ALA A 56 13.49 -38.35 -16.43
CA ALA A 56 12.82 -39.27 -15.50
C ALA A 56 11.32 -39.36 -15.77
N ASN A 57 10.64 -40.36 -15.18
CA ASN A 57 9.17 -40.38 -15.17
C ASN A 57 8.64 -39.29 -14.23
N ALA A 58 8.14 -38.19 -14.81
CA ALA A 58 7.62 -37.02 -14.09
C ALA A 58 6.42 -37.36 -13.19
N ASN A 59 5.56 -38.31 -13.61
CA ASN A 59 4.40 -38.74 -12.84
C ASN A 59 4.83 -39.48 -11.57
N ALA A 60 5.82 -40.36 -11.66
CA ALA A 60 6.37 -41.08 -10.51
C ALA A 60 7.00 -40.14 -9.48
N LEU A 61 7.77 -39.14 -9.93
CA LEU A 61 8.36 -38.12 -9.05
C LEU A 61 7.29 -37.31 -8.31
N THR A 62 6.28 -36.86 -9.05
CA THR A 62 5.18 -36.07 -8.47
C THR A 62 4.34 -36.91 -7.52
N TRP A 63 4.14 -38.19 -7.84
CA TRP A 63 3.45 -39.16 -6.98
C TRP A 63 4.19 -39.38 -5.66
N ASP A 64 5.50 -39.63 -5.70
CA ASP A 64 6.32 -39.80 -4.51
C ASP A 64 6.23 -38.57 -3.61
N ALA A 65 6.45 -37.38 -4.19
CA ALA A 65 6.35 -36.10 -3.49
C ALA A 65 4.98 -35.91 -2.83
N ALA A 66 3.90 -36.16 -3.55
CA ALA A 66 2.54 -35.97 -3.05
C ALA A 66 2.23 -36.92 -1.89
N VAL A 67 2.47 -38.22 -2.08
CA VAL A 67 2.02 -39.27 -1.15
C VAL A 67 2.94 -39.41 0.06
N HIS A 68 4.25 -39.38 -0.13
CA HIS A 68 5.19 -39.67 0.95
C HIS A 68 5.69 -38.41 1.68
N HIS A 69 5.66 -37.24 1.01
CA HIS A 69 6.23 -36.03 1.60
C HIS A 69 5.17 -35.00 1.98
N VAL A 70 4.19 -34.74 1.10
CA VAL A 70 3.22 -33.64 1.27
C VAL A 70 1.99 -34.05 2.08
N LEU A 71 1.23 -35.06 1.64
CA LEU A 71 -0.01 -35.49 2.32
C LEU A 71 0.18 -35.80 3.82
N PRO A 72 1.28 -36.43 4.28
CA PRO A 72 1.48 -36.71 5.70
C PRO A 72 1.68 -35.47 6.58
N ARG A 73 1.89 -34.29 5.97
CA ARG A 73 2.24 -33.03 6.66
C ARG A 73 1.22 -31.91 6.48
N VAL A 74 0.12 -32.20 5.78
CA VAL A 74 -0.95 -31.23 5.48
C VAL A 74 -2.27 -31.81 5.93
N GLN A 75 -3.06 -31.04 6.68
CA GLN A 75 -4.31 -31.53 7.27
C GLN A 75 -5.58 -30.92 6.66
N ARG A 76 -5.53 -29.65 6.27
CA ARG A 76 -6.72 -28.84 5.93
C ARG A 76 -6.72 -28.41 4.47
N THR A 77 -5.54 -28.22 3.92
CA THR A 77 -5.36 -27.60 2.61
C THR A 77 -5.50 -28.66 1.51
N PRO A 78 -6.38 -28.45 0.51
CA PRO A 78 -6.53 -29.38 -0.59
C PRO A 78 -5.22 -29.48 -1.40
N VAL A 79 -4.84 -30.71 -1.72
CA VAL A 79 -3.63 -31.02 -2.52
C VAL A 79 -4.05 -31.42 -3.92
N VAL A 80 -3.47 -30.76 -4.92
CA VAL A 80 -3.62 -31.05 -6.35
C VAL A 80 -2.29 -31.59 -6.88
N ILE A 81 -2.34 -32.73 -7.57
CA ILE A 81 -1.15 -33.38 -8.10
C ILE A 81 -0.94 -33.04 -9.58
N GLY A 82 0.29 -32.71 -9.96
CA GLY A 82 0.71 -32.59 -11.35
C GLY A 82 0.79 -33.95 -12.04
N ALA A 83 0.24 -34.03 -13.25
CA ALA A 83 0.34 -35.16 -14.14
C ALA A 83 0.85 -34.72 -15.52
N CYS A 84 1.91 -35.36 -15.97
CA CYS A 84 2.45 -35.31 -17.32
C CYS A 84 1.55 -36.17 -18.23
N ALA A 85 0.68 -35.51 -19.00
CA ALA A 85 -0.23 -36.20 -19.92
C ALA A 85 0.51 -36.87 -21.09
N GLN A 86 1.74 -36.41 -21.37
CA GLN A 86 2.60 -36.89 -22.44
C GLN A 86 3.25 -38.24 -22.11
N ASP A 87 3.11 -38.74 -20.88
CA ASP A 87 3.63 -40.05 -20.48
C ASP A 87 2.81 -41.15 -21.17
N PRO A 88 3.40 -41.90 -22.13
CA PRO A 88 2.67 -42.94 -22.87
C PRO A 88 2.23 -44.11 -21.98
N THR A 89 2.78 -44.22 -20.78
CA THR A 89 2.42 -45.26 -19.80
C THR A 89 1.27 -44.85 -18.88
N LEU A 90 0.79 -43.60 -18.98
CA LEU A 90 -0.28 -43.07 -18.15
C LEU A 90 -1.66 -43.53 -18.64
N ASP A 91 -2.27 -44.45 -17.90
CA ASP A 91 -3.69 -44.77 -18.02
C ASP A 91 -4.53 -43.88 -17.09
N LEU A 92 -5.40 -43.07 -17.69
CA LEU A 92 -6.20 -42.06 -16.99
C LEU A 92 -7.16 -42.70 -15.98
N GLY A 93 -7.81 -43.82 -16.31
CA GLY A 93 -8.82 -44.42 -15.45
C GLY A 93 -8.26 -44.87 -14.09
N PRO A 94 -7.28 -45.80 -14.09
CA PRO A 94 -6.57 -46.23 -12.89
C PRO A 94 -5.89 -45.07 -12.16
N PHE A 95 -5.34 -44.10 -12.89
CA PHE A 95 -4.72 -42.93 -12.28
C PHE A 95 -5.73 -42.11 -11.46
N MET A 96 -6.89 -41.75 -12.04
CA MET A 96 -7.93 -41.00 -11.30
C MET A 96 -8.48 -41.78 -10.11
N ALA A 97 -8.66 -43.09 -10.25
CA ALA A 97 -9.08 -43.95 -9.15
C ALA A 97 -8.07 -43.93 -8.00
N ARG A 98 -6.77 -44.00 -8.32
CA ARG A 98 -5.68 -43.93 -7.35
C ARG A 98 -5.60 -42.56 -6.67
N VAL A 99 -5.76 -41.47 -7.42
CA VAL A 99 -5.81 -40.09 -6.87
C VAL A 99 -6.88 -39.98 -5.79
N LYS A 100 -8.09 -40.47 -6.06
CA LYS A 100 -9.19 -40.51 -5.08
C LYS A 100 -8.86 -41.37 -3.86
N GLN A 101 -8.33 -42.57 -4.08
CA GLN A 101 -8.04 -43.53 -3.01
C GLN A 101 -7.07 -42.94 -1.97
N TYR A 102 -6.11 -42.13 -2.40
CA TYR A 102 -5.12 -41.49 -1.53
C TYR A 102 -5.59 -40.16 -0.94
N GLY A 103 -6.84 -39.73 -1.21
CA GLY A 103 -7.38 -38.48 -0.69
C GLY A 103 -6.79 -37.22 -1.34
N ILE A 104 -6.19 -37.34 -2.52
CA ILE A 104 -5.72 -36.18 -3.29
C ILE A 104 -6.95 -35.48 -3.87
N ALA A 105 -7.01 -34.16 -3.71
CA ALA A 105 -8.22 -33.37 -4.02
C ALA A 105 -8.40 -33.10 -5.52
N GLY A 106 -7.33 -33.14 -6.32
CA GLY A 106 -7.40 -32.77 -7.73
C GLY A 106 -6.16 -33.10 -8.56
N VAL A 107 -6.27 -32.81 -9.86
CA VAL A 107 -5.23 -33.06 -10.88
C VAL A 107 -4.96 -31.80 -11.71
N THR A 108 -3.71 -31.63 -12.15
CA THR A 108 -3.29 -30.55 -13.06
C THR A 108 -2.37 -31.06 -14.17
N ASN A 109 -2.42 -30.46 -15.36
CA ASN A 109 -1.63 -30.82 -16.56
C ASN A 109 -0.20 -30.25 -16.49
N PHE A 110 0.63 -30.75 -15.57
CA PHE A 110 2.00 -30.28 -15.42
C PHE A 110 3.01 -31.43 -15.37
N PRO A 111 4.14 -31.36 -16.11
CA PRO A 111 4.46 -30.33 -17.10
C PRO A 111 3.47 -30.33 -18.27
N SER A 112 3.20 -29.15 -18.83
CA SER A 112 2.34 -29.03 -20.01
C SER A 112 3.16 -29.11 -21.28
N VAL A 113 2.61 -29.75 -22.31
CA VAL A 113 3.15 -29.80 -23.66
C VAL A 113 3.34 -28.40 -24.25
N GLY A 114 2.57 -27.42 -23.76
CA GLY A 114 2.71 -26.00 -24.12
C GLY A 114 4.12 -25.46 -23.92
N PHE A 115 4.92 -26.04 -23.03
CA PHE A 115 6.30 -25.61 -22.78
C PHE A 115 7.31 -26.17 -23.79
N TYR A 116 6.89 -27.07 -24.68
CA TYR A 116 7.72 -27.62 -25.75
C TYR A 116 7.47 -26.90 -27.06
N ASP A 117 8.54 -26.75 -27.86
CA ASP A 117 8.52 -26.17 -29.19
C ASP A 117 9.25 -27.05 -30.23
N GLY A 118 9.16 -26.63 -31.49
CA GLY A 118 9.85 -27.24 -32.63
C GLY A 118 9.55 -28.73 -32.82
N ARG A 119 10.56 -29.47 -33.31
CA ARG A 119 10.43 -30.89 -33.70
C ARG A 119 10.02 -31.81 -32.55
N PHE A 120 10.38 -31.45 -31.32
CA PHE A 120 10.00 -32.24 -30.15
C PHE A 120 8.52 -32.10 -29.84
N ARG A 121 7.98 -30.86 -29.91
CA ARG A 121 6.54 -30.62 -29.80
C ARG A 121 5.76 -31.35 -30.89
N GLU A 122 6.19 -31.22 -32.14
CA GLU A 122 5.55 -31.89 -33.29
C GLU A 122 5.44 -33.41 -33.08
N ALA A 123 6.52 -34.06 -32.64
CA ALA A 123 6.53 -35.49 -32.41
C ALA A 123 5.56 -35.95 -31.30
N ILE A 124 5.37 -35.13 -30.26
CA ILE A 124 4.41 -35.42 -29.17
C ILE A 124 2.97 -35.29 -29.68
N GLU A 125 2.68 -34.26 -30.48
CA GLU A 125 1.37 -34.06 -31.10
C GLU A 125 1.04 -35.20 -32.08
N ASP A 126 1.97 -35.57 -32.97
CA ASP A 126 1.81 -36.66 -33.94
C ASP A 126 1.57 -38.03 -33.26
N ALA A 127 2.13 -38.22 -32.07
CA ALA A 127 1.92 -39.42 -31.25
C ALA A 127 0.56 -39.44 -30.53
N GLY A 128 -0.27 -38.39 -30.67
CA GLY A 128 -1.55 -38.26 -29.94
C GLY A 128 -1.38 -37.99 -28.45
N LEU A 129 -0.19 -37.56 -28.03
CA LEU A 129 0.18 -37.26 -26.64
C LEU A 129 0.27 -35.76 -26.38
N GLY A 130 -0.20 -34.95 -27.33
CA GLY A 130 -0.13 -33.50 -27.29
C GLY A 130 -1.22 -32.82 -26.48
N PHE A 131 -1.62 -31.61 -26.88
CA PHE A 131 -2.49 -30.78 -26.04
C PHE A 131 -3.89 -31.39 -25.84
N ASP A 132 -4.42 -32.07 -26.85
CA ASP A 132 -5.72 -32.76 -26.75
C ASP A 132 -5.73 -33.82 -25.65
N ARG A 133 -4.58 -34.50 -25.42
CA ARG A 133 -4.43 -35.47 -24.33
C ARG A 133 -4.49 -34.81 -22.95
N GLU A 134 -4.01 -33.56 -22.81
CA GLU A 134 -4.16 -32.80 -21.57
C GLU A 134 -5.62 -32.43 -21.29
N VAL A 135 -6.35 -32.04 -22.34
CA VAL A 135 -7.78 -31.73 -22.25
C VAL A 135 -8.57 -32.98 -21.86
N GLU A 136 -8.28 -34.13 -22.48
CA GLU A 136 -8.87 -35.42 -22.12
C GLU A 136 -8.60 -35.79 -20.66
N MET A 137 -7.35 -35.65 -20.20
CA MET A 137 -6.97 -35.94 -18.82
C MET A 137 -7.72 -35.07 -17.81
N LEU A 138 -7.81 -33.76 -18.04
CA LEU A 138 -8.53 -32.87 -17.12
C LEU A 138 -10.05 -33.11 -17.18
N LYS A 139 -10.61 -33.44 -18.34
CA LYS A 139 -12.01 -33.83 -18.45
C LYS A 139 -12.30 -35.13 -17.69
N ALA A 140 -11.44 -36.13 -17.80
CA ALA A 140 -11.56 -37.39 -17.05
C ALA A 140 -11.47 -37.15 -15.52
N ALA A 141 -10.57 -36.26 -15.08
CA ALA A 141 -10.50 -35.85 -13.68
C ALA A 141 -11.79 -35.16 -13.22
N LYS A 142 -12.35 -34.27 -14.05
CA LYS A 142 -13.60 -33.56 -13.77
C LYS A 142 -14.79 -34.50 -13.66
N GLU A 143 -14.92 -35.46 -14.58
CA GLU A 143 -15.96 -36.49 -14.58
C GLU A 143 -15.82 -37.42 -13.36
N ALA A 144 -14.58 -37.65 -12.93
CA ALA A 144 -14.30 -38.32 -11.67
C ALA A 144 -14.66 -37.44 -10.44
N GLY A 145 -15.04 -36.18 -10.58
CA GLY A 145 -15.37 -35.30 -9.44
C GLY A 145 -14.15 -34.81 -8.67
N LEU A 146 -12.96 -34.85 -9.30
CA LEU A 146 -11.74 -34.26 -8.78
C LEU A 146 -11.69 -32.77 -9.15
N LEU A 147 -11.01 -31.96 -8.33
CA LEU A 147 -10.70 -30.58 -8.69
C LEU A 147 -9.74 -30.55 -9.88
N THR A 148 -9.95 -29.66 -10.83
CA THR A 148 -9.12 -29.55 -12.02
C THR A 148 -8.46 -28.18 -12.14
N VAL A 149 -7.14 -28.18 -12.38
CA VAL A 149 -6.37 -26.95 -12.63
C VAL A 149 -5.69 -27.06 -13.99
N GLY A 150 -6.04 -26.18 -14.92
CA GLY A 150 -5.47 -26.17 -16.28
C GLY A 150 -4.40 -25.09 -16.44
N PHE A 151 -3.14 -25.48 -16.61
CA PHE A 151 -2.06 -24.57 -17.00
C PHE A 151 -2.28 -24.11 -18.44
N CYS A 152 -2.61 -22.83 -18.62
CA CYS A 152 -2.90 -22.20 -19.90
C CYS A 152 -1.71 -21.32 -20.28
N LEU A 153 -1.05 -21.66 -21.38
CA LEU A 153 0.10 -20.90 -21.87
C LEU A 153 -0.28 -19.87 -22.94
N ASP A 154 -1.46 -20.04 -23.56
CA ASP A 154 -2.01 -19.15 -24.56
C ASP A 154 -3.55 -19.12 -24.49
N ALA A 155 -4.14 -18.27 -25.34
CA ALA A 155 -5.59 -18.06 -25.41
C ALA A 155 -6.35 -19.29 -25.94
N ALA A 156 -5.73 -20.11 -26.79
CA ALA A 156 -6.36 -21.30 -27.33
C ALA A 156 -6.54 -22.36 -26.23
N ALA A 157 -5.49 -22.58 -25.42
CA ALA A 157 -5.53 -23.45 -24.26
C ALA A 157 -6.58 -22.98 -23.24
N ALA A 158 -6.62 -21.67 -22.93
CA ALA A 158 -7.59 -21.10 -22.00
C ALA A 158 -9.04 -21.34 -22.46
N ARG A 159 -9.33 -21.19 -23.76
CA ARG A 159 -10.65 -21.47 -24.34
C ARG A 159 -11.00 -22.95 -24.26
N LEU A 160 -10.10 -23.84 -24.66
CA LEU A 160 -10.35 -25.29 -24.71
C LEU A 160 -10.55 -25.88 -23.31
N PHE A 161 -9.74 -25.50 -22.34
CA PHE A 161 -9.95 -25.92 -20.95
C PHE A 161 -11.25 -25.36 -20.36
N ALA A 162 -11.62 -24.11 -20.70
CA ALA A 162 -12.92 -23.56 -20.31
C ALA A 162 -14.09 -24.38 -20.89
N GLN A 163 -14.02 -24.79 -22.16
CA GLN A 163 -15.02 -25.66 -22.82
C GLN A 163 -15.09 -27.05 -22.17
N ALA A 164 -13.94 -27.58 -21.75
CA ALA A 164 -13.85 -28.87 -21.05
C ALA A 164 -14.36 -28.82 -19.60
N GLY A 165 -14.75 -27.65 -19.10
CA GLY A 165 -15.31 -27.49 -17.74
C GLY A 165 -14.27 -27.55 -16.63
N VAL A 166 -13.00 -27.21 -16.94
CA VAL A 166 -11.92 -27.12 -15.96
C VAL A 166 -12.26 -26.08 -14.88
N ASP A 167 -12.05 -26.41 -13.61
CA ASP A 167 -12.47 -25.60 -12.46
C ASP A 167 -11.65 -24.32 -12.32
N ILE A 168 -10.32 -24.41 -12.48
CA ILE A 168 -9.39 -23.30 -12.31
C ILE A 168 -8.50 -23.22 -13.55
N LEU A 169 -8.54 -22.08 -14.25
CA LEU A 169 -7.63 -21.77 -15.35
C LEU A 169 -6.41 -21.04 -14.80
N CYS A 170 -5.27 -21.69 -14.80
CA CYS A 170 -3.99 -21.18 -14.32
C CYS A 170 -3.22 -20.56 -15.49
N LEU A 171 -3.30 -19.23 -15.62
CA LEU A 171 -2.84 -18.47 -16.78
C LEU A 171 -1.37 -18.05 -16.64
N ASN A 172 -0.58 -18.35 -17.67
CA ASN A 172 0.86 -18.13 -17.69
C ASN A 172 1.21 -16.65 -17.88
N LEU A 173 1.98 -16.09 -16.94
CA LEU A 173 2.57 -14.75 -17.05
C LEU A 173 3.91 -14.74 -17.82
N GLY A 174 4.42 -15.91 -18.21
CA GLY A 174 5.70 -16.09 -18.91
C GLY A 174 6.74 -16.84 -18.05
N LEU A 175 7.90 -17.14 -18.64
CA LEU A 175 9.04 -17.70 -17.90
C LEU A 175 9.87 -16.54 -17.31
N ALA A 176 10.33 -16.70 -16.07
CA ALA A 176 11.20 -15.70 -15.44
C ALA A 176 12.58 -15.71 -16.11
N GLU A 177 12.90 -14.67 -16.90
CA GLU A 177 14.29 -14.38 -17.26
C GLU A 177 15.01 -13.86 -16.01
N TRP A 178 16.01 -14.62 -15.55
CA TRP A 178 16.76 -14.39 -14.31
C TRP A 178 17.86 -13.33 -14.46
N ARG A 179 18.10 -12.85 -15.68
CA ARG A 179 19.10 -11.81 -15.96
C ARG A 179 18.45 -10.46 -15.71
N THR A 180 19.09 -9.69 -14.84
CA THR A 180 18.75 -8.31 -14.47
C THR A 180 18.18 -7.53 -15.63
N VAL A 181 16.87 -7.39 -15.60
CA VAL A 181 16.10 -6.57 -16.53
C VAL A 181 16.16 -5.16 -15.97
N GLU A 182 16.61 -4.18 -16.78
CA GLU A 182 16.52 -2.76 -16.43
C GLU A 182 15.07 -2.43 -16.04
N LEU A 183 14.84 -1.45 -15.16
CA LEU A 183 13.53 -1.25 -14.54
C LEU A 183 12.43 -0.88 -15.57
N GLU A 184 12.82 -0.22 -16.67
CA GLU A 184 11.98 0.04 -17.84
C GLU A 184 11.58 -1.24 -18.58
N GLU A 185 12.50 -2.19 -18.70
CA GLU A 185 12.24 -3.48 -19.33
C GLU A 185 11.36 -4.39 -18.43
N HIS A 186 11.46 -4.28 -17.10
CA HIS A 186 10.61 -5.04 -16.14
C HIS A 186 9.16 -4.59 -16.19
N GLN A 187 8.91 -3.28 -16.17
CA GLN A 187 7.56 -2.74 -16.27
C GLN A 187 6.95 -3.05 -17.64
N ALA A 188 7.72 -2.91 -18.72
CA ALA A 188 7.26 -3.30 -20.06
C ALA A 188 6.97 -4.80 -20.18
N ALA A 189 7.77 -5.66 -19.52
CA ALA A 189 7.50 -7.09 -19.45
C ALA A 189 6.22 -7.41 -18.66
N LEU A 190 5.99 -6.73 -17.53
CA LEU A 190 4.78 -6.85 -16.75
C LEU A 190 3.53 -6.38 -17.54
N ASP A 191 3.64 -5.28 -18.28
CA ASP A 191 2.56 -4.78 -19.14
C ASP A 191 2.20 -5.77 -20.25
N ARG A 192 3.20 -6.35 -20.92
CA ARG A 192 2.97 -7.43 -21.92
C ARG A 192 2.33 -8.65 -21.28
N ALA A 193 2.77 -9.04 -20.09
CA ALA A 193 2.19 -10.17 -19.37
C ALA A 193 0.72 -9.90 -19.01
N ILE A 194 0.39 -8.71 -18.51
CA ILE A 194 -0.99 -8.29 -18.20
C ILE A 194 -1.89 -8.37 -19.44
N GLU A 195 -1.42 -7.92 -20.60
CA GLU A 195 -2.19 -7.97 -21.83
C GLU A 195 -2.42 -9.42 -22.31
N SER A 196 -1.40 -10.28 -22.17
CA SER A 196 -1.53 -11.72 -22.43
C SER A 196 -2.59 -12.36 -21.52
N ILE A 197 -2.61 -12.02 -20.22
CA ILE A 197 -3.64 -12.49 -19.29
C ILE A 197 -5.04 -12.06 -19.73
N ARG A 198 -5.22 -10.79 -20.12
CA ARG A 198 -6.53 -10.30 -20.61
C ARG A 198 -7.02 -11.09 -21.80
N THR A 199 -6.14 -11.31 -22.78
CA THR A 199 -6.43 -12.08 -23.99
C THR A 199 -6.88 -13.51 -23.64
N MET A 200 -6.18 -14.17 -22.72
CA MET A 200 -6.56 -15.51 -22.26
C MET A 200 -7.90 -15.55 -21.52
N ILE A 201 -8.16 -14.57 -20.64
CA ILE A 201 -9.45 -14.49 -19.93
C ILE A 201 -10.59 -14.25 -20.93
N GLU A 202 -10.41 -13.39 -21.90
CA GLU A 202 -11.41 -13.10 -22.93
C GLU A 202 -11.70 -14.36 -23.78
N ALA A 203 -10.67 -15.09 -24.20
CA ALA A 203 -10.84 -16.35 -24.91
C ALA A 203 -11.59 -17.41 -24.08
N ALA A 204 -11.28 -17.51 -22.78
CA ALA A 204 -12.02 -18.40 -21.87
C ALA A 204 -13.49 -17.98 -21.70
N ARG A 205 -13.80 -16.67 -21.69
CA ARG A 205 -15.17 -16.15 -21.59
C ARG A 205 -16.07 -16.55 -22.74
N GLN A 206 -15.51 -16.75 -23.93
CA GLN A 206 -16.27 -17.21 -25.09
C GLN A 206 -16.91 -18.58 -24.84
N ALA A 207 -16.30 -19.40 -23.99
CA ALA A 207 -16.79 -20.73 -23.63
C ALA A 207 -17.58 -20.74 -22.32
N THR A 208 -17.07 -20.02 -21.31
CA THR A 208 -17.63 -20.00 -19.95
C THR A 208 -17.77 -18.55 -19.50
N PRO A 209 -18.98 -17.98 -19.33
CA PRO A 209 -19.17 -16.54 -19.09
C PRO A 209 -18.40 -15.97 -17.89
N HIS A 210 -18.18 -16.80 -16.87
CA HIS A 210 -17.48 -16.44 -15.64
C HIS A 210 -16.38 -17.46 -15.34
N PRO A 211 -15.29 -17.52 -16.12
CA PRO A 211 -14.22 -18.47 -15.87
C PRO A 211 -13.52 -18.11 -14.55
N TYR A 212 -13.03 -19.10 -13.82
CA TYR A 212 -12.24 -18.87 -12.62
C TYR A 212 -10.76 -18.89 -12.99
N CYS A 213 -10.21 -17.71 -13.22
CA CYS A 213 -8.83 -17.56 -13.69
C CYS A 213 -7.91 -17.14 -12.55
N VAL A 214 -6.78 -17.83 -12.42
CA VAL A 214 -5.66 -17.44 -11.55
C VAL A 214 -4.40 -17.29 -12.38
N ILE A 215 -3.41 -16.58 -11.89
CA ILE A 215 -2.15 -16.34 -12.59
C ILE A 215 -1.01 -17.16 -11.98
N PHE A 216 -0.03 -17.53 -12.80
CA PHE A 216 1.21 -18.16 -12.33
C PHE A 216 2.41 -17.72 -13.18
N GLY A 217 3.61 -17.87 -12.62
CA GLY A 217 4.86 -17.63 -13.36
C GLY A 217 5.20 -16.15 -13.53
N GLY A 218 6.12 -15.89 -14.47
CA GLY A 218 6.49 -14.55 -14.93
C GLY A 218 7.39 -13.73 -14.00
N PRO A 219 7.47 -12.40 -14.25
CA PRO A 219 8.27 -11.45 -13.48
C PRO A 219 7.64 -11.08 -12.12
N VAL A 220 6.55 -11.75 -11.70
CA VAL A 220 5.94 -11.55 -10.38
C VAL A 220 6.85 -12.14 -9.31
N LEU A 221 7.86 -11.35 -8.98
CA LEU A 221 8.88 -11.66 -7.98
C LEU A 221 8.47 -11.07 -6.63
N LEU A 222 7.64 -10.03 -6.64
CA LEU A 222 7.23 -9.27 -5.47
C LEU A 222 5.70 -9.20 -5.37
N PRO A 223 5.12 -9.13 -4.16
CA PRO A 223 3.67 -8.99 -3.97
C PRO A 223 3.05 -7.79 -4.72
N GLN A 224 3.82 -6.73 -4.93
CA GLN A 224 3.42 -5.53 -5.68
C GLN A 224 3.18 -5.78 -7.17
N ASP A 225 3.92 -6.70 -7.80
CA ASP A 225 3.71 -7.06 -9.21
C ASP A 225 2.35 -7.76 -9.34
N THR A 226 2.03 -8.63 -8.38
CA THR A 226 0.74 -9.32 -8.27
C THR A 226 -0.41 -8.32 -8.10
N ALA A 227 -0.22 -7.28 -7.31
CA ALA A 227 -1.22 -6.22 -7.11
C ALA A 227 -1.56 -5.51 -8.43
N GLN A 228 -0.55 -5.20 -9.25
CA GLN A 228 -0.76 -4.59 -10.57
C GLN A 228 -1.53 -5.50 -11.51
N VAL A 229 -1.22 -6.80 -11.53
CA VAL A 229 -1.95 -7.76 -12.36
C VAL A 229 -3.41 -7.86 -11.90
N TYR A 230 -3.69 -7.91 -10.60
CA TYR A 230 -5.07 -7.95 -10.09
C TYR A 230 -5.85 -6.66 -10.37
N GLN A 231 -5.21 -5.50 -10.29
CA GLN A 231 -5.88 -4.23 -10.58
C GLN A 231 -6.25 -4.07 -12.06
N ARG A 232 -5.50 -4.74 -12.94
CA ARG A 232 -5.59 -4.54 -14.39
C ARG A 232 -6.19 -5.74 -15.13
N THR A 233 -6.47 -6.84 -14.45
CA THR A 233 -7.06 -8.06 -15.01
C THR A 233 -8.20 -8.56 -14.13
N GLU A 234 -8.98 -9.52 -14.61
CA GLU A 234 -10.01 -10.18 -13.81
C GLU A 234 -9.51 -11.48 -13.15
N ALA A 235 -8.19 -11.63 -13.00
CA ALA A 235 -7.63 -12.77 -12.29
C ALA A 235 -8.06 -12.77 -10.81
N LEU A 236 -8.54 -13.90 -10.33
CA LEU A 236 -9.06 -14.12 -8.99
C LEU A 236 -8.01 -14.71 -8.05
N GLY A 237 -6.74 -14.80 -8.45
CA GLY A 237 -5.76 -15.45 -7.60
C GLY A 237 -4.41 -15.62 -8.24
N TYR A 238 -3.47 -16.12 -7.45
CA TYR A 238 -2.09 -16.38 -7.86
C TYR A 238 -1.62 -17.70 -7.28
N ILE A 239 -0.93 -18.48 -8.10
CA ILE A 239 -0.26 -19.71 -7.69
C ILE A 239 1.25 -19.49 -7.77
N GLY A 240 1.89 -19.35 -6.61
CA GLY A 240 3.31 -19.08 -6.49
C GLY A 240 4.14 -20.34 -6.27
N GLY A 241 5.14 -20.57 -7.11
CA GLY A 241 6.15 -21.61 -6.88
C GLY A 241 7.45 -21.02 -6.32
N SER A 242 8.19 -20.31 -7.17
CA SER A 242 9.54 -19.80 -6.88
C SER A 242 9.57 -18.82 -5.71
N ALA A 243 8.55 -17.97 -5.55
CA ALA A 243 8.46 -17.03 -4.43
C ALA A 243 8.32 -17.76 -3.07
N VAL A 244 7.70 -18.94 -3.07
CA VAL A 244 7.42 -19.73 -1.86
C VAL A 244 8.62 -20.64 -1.51
N GLU A 245 9.36 -21.13 -2.50
CA GLU A 245 10.46 -22.10 -2.29
C GLU A 245 11.88 -21.51 -2.27
N ARG A 246 12.09 -20.27 -2.74
CA ARG A 246 13.43 -19.65 -2.78
C ARG A 246 13.98 -19.29 -1.40
N PHE A 247 13.19 -19.42 -0.34
CA PHE A 247 13.59 -19.08 1.03
C PHE A 247 13.52 -20.32 1.92
N PRO A 248 14.65 -20.83 2.44
CA PRO A 248 14.76 -22.16 3.04
C PRO A 248 14.17 -22.26 4.46
N THR A 249 13.51 -21.23 4.96
CA THR A 249 12.93 -21.22 6.32
C THR A 249 11.41 -21.19 6.27
N ALA A 250 10.78 -22.00 7.13
CA ALA A 250 9.32 -22.03 7.27
C ALA A 250 8.72 -20.64 7.54
N SER A 251 9.42 -19.80 8.32
CA SER A 251 8.99 -18.42 8.60
C SER A 251 8.90 -17.55 7.35
N ALA A 252 9.83 -17.70 6.39
CA ALA A 252 9.83 -16.92 5.17
C ALA A 252 8.69 -17.37 4.24
N VAL A 253 8.49 -18.68 4.10
CA VAL A 253 7.36 -19.26 3.36
C VAL A 253 6.03 -18.75 3.92
N THR A 254 5.84 -18.85 5.24
CA THR A 254 4.64 -18.37 5.94
C THR A 254 4.42 -16.88 5.73
N GLN A 255 5.47 -16.07 5.82
CA GLN A 255 5.41 -14.63 5.62
C GLN A 255 5.02 -14.28 4.17
N THR A 256 5.67 -14.89 3.18
CA THR A 256 5.36 -14.66 1.77
C THR A 256 3.90 -15.01 1.47
N VAL A 257 3.41 -16.16 1.90
CA VAL A 257 2.00 -16.54 1.69
C VAL A 257 1.04 -15.52 2.33
N ARG A 258 1.35 -15.03 3.54
CA ARG A 258 0.55 -13.99 4.21
C ARG A 258 0.54 -12.70 3.41
N GLU A 259 1.68 -12.24 2.91
CA GLU A 259 1.79 -11.02 2.10
C GLU A 259 0.95 -11.10 0.81
N PHE A 260 1.02 -12.22 0.08
CA PHE A 260 0.17 -12.46 -1.09
C PHE A 260 -1.33 -12.49 -0.74
N LYS A 261 -1.71 -13.04 0.43
CA LYS A 261 -3.08 -12.99 0.94
C LYS A 261 -3.54 -11.58 1.31
N HIS A 262 -2.66 -10.75 1.86
CA HIS A 262 -2.98 -9.36 2.16
C HIS A 262 -3.22 -8.56 0.87
N VAL A 263 -2.38 -8.73 -0.14
CA VAL A 263 -2.54 -8.06 -1.45
C VAL A 263 -3.85 -8.47 -2.14
N THR A 264 -4.19 -9.76 -2.15
CA THR A 264 -5.47 -10.23 -2.73
C THR A 264 -6.68 -9.69 -1.99
N LYS A 265 -6.69 -9.66 -0.66
CA LYS A 265 -7.80 -9.07 0.10
C LYS A 265 -7.91 -7.56 -0.12
N ALA A 266 -6.78 -6.87 -0.27
CA ALA A 266 -6.72 -5.44 -0.55
C ALA A 266 -7.23 -5.09 -1.95
N GLY A 267 -7.14 -5.99 -2.94
CA GLY A 267 -7.61 -5.74 -4.32
C GLY A 267 -9.12 -5.49 -4.48
N LYS A 268 -9.95 -5.80 -3.47
CA LYS A 268 -11.43 -5.74 -3.56
C LYS A 268 -12.09 -4.48 -2.96
N ARG A 269 -11.35 -3.58 -2.30
CA ARG A 269 -11.89 -2.28 -1.86
C ARG A 269 -11.25 -1.18 -2.70
N MET A 270 -12.02 -0.15 -3.07
CA MET A 270 -11.49 1.07 -3.67
C MET A 270 -10.32 1.59 -2.82
N ASN A 271 -9.08 1.31 -3.25
CA ASN A 271 -7.85 1.63 -2.51
C ASN A 271 -7.45 3.11 -2.63
N ARG A 272 -8.43 3.97 -2.90
CA ARG A 272 -8.28 5.40 -2.94
C ARG A 272 -9.63 6.09 -2.93
N LEU A 273 -9.71 7.22 -2.24
CA LEU A 273 -10.76 8.20 -2.41
C LEU A 273 -10.12 9.46 -3.00
N GLY A 274 -10.16 9.58 -4.33
CA GLY A 274 -9.40 10.60 -5.06
C GLY A 274 -7.92 10.53 -4.72
N ALA A 275 -7.38 11.58 -4.09
CA ALA A 275 -5.96 11.65 -3.70
C ALA A 275 -5.64 10.98 -2.34
N LEU A 276 -6.65 10.57 -1.56
CA LEU A 276 -6.42 9.85 -0.31
C LEU A 276 -6.17 8.37 -0.58
N ILE A 277 -5.00 7.87 -0.20
CA ILE A 277 -4.61 6.46 -0.31
C ILE A 277 -4.84 5.76 1.03
N GLY A 278 -5.43 4.57 0.99
CA GLY A 278 -5.63 3.74 2.18
C GLY A 278 -6.38 2.43 1.88
N THR A 279 -5.87 1.34 2.43
CA THR A 279 -6.43 -0.02 2.38
C THR A 279 -6.68 -0.56 3.79
N SER A 280 -6.01 0.01 4.79
CA SER A 280 -6.12 -0.32 6.21
C SER A 280 -7.56 -0.21 6.73
N GLN A 281 -7.88 -1.04 7.73
CA GLN A 281 -9.17 -1.00 8.40
C GLN A 281 -9.43 0.38 9.05
N ALA A 282 -8.38 1.07 9.49
CA ALA A 282 -8.47 2.41 10.07
C ALA A 282 -8.94 3.49 9.06
N MET A 283 -8.64 3.31 7.76
CA MET A 283 -9.05 4.26 6.71
C MET A 283 -10.46 4.02 6.17
N GLN A 284 -11.05 2.84 6.37
CA GLN A 284 -12.39 2.55 5.84
C GLN A 284 -13.48 3.46 6.45
N PRO A 285 -13.55 3.64 7.79
CA PRO A 285 -14.51 4.57 8.38
C PRO A 285 -14.29 6.02 7.92
N VAL A 286 -13.05 6.42 7.66
CA VAL A 286 -12.71 7.75 7.13
C VAL A 286 -13.36 7.96 5.76
N PHE A 287 -13.20 7.01 4.84
CA PHE A 287 -13.79 7.09 3.51
C PHE A 287 -15.31 7.08 3.52
N GLU A 288 -15.91 6.21 4.36
CA GLU A 288 -17.36 6.15 4.54
C GLU A 288 -17.91 7.46 5.09
N THR A 289 -17.24 8.04 6.09
CA THR A 289 -17.63 9.34 6.67
C THR A 289 -17.51 10.45 5.64
N ILE A 290 -16.41 10.54 4.90
CA ILE A 290 -16.23 11.57 3.85
C ILE A 290 -17.36 11.49 2.82
N ARG A 291 -17.71 10.29 2.33
CA ARG A 291 -18.80 10.12 1.36
C ARG A 291 -20.15 10.55 1.92
N SER A 292 -20.43 10.21 3.18
CA SER A 292 -21.67 10.57 3.84
C SER A 292 -21.81 12.08 4.03
N ILE A 293 -20.77 12.75 4.51
CA ILE A 293 -20.83 14.18 4.85
C ILE A 293 -20.65 15.10 3.66
N ALA A 294 -20.08 14.62 2.56
CA ALA A 294 -19.90 15.44 1.35
C ALA A 294 -21.23 15.98 0.82
N ALA A 295 -22.32 15.21 0.95
CA ALA A 295 -23.66 15.57 0.50
C ALA A 295 -24.34 16.69 1.32
N SER A 296 -23.86 17.01 2.52
CA SER A 296 -24.46 18.03 3.41
C SER A 296 -23.67 19.34 3.44
N ASP A 297 -24.31 20.41 3.90
CA ASP A 297 -23.67 21.72 4.16
C ASP A 297 -23.15 21.88 5.60
N ALA A 298 -23.13 20.79 6.37
CA ALA A 298 -22.69 20.82 7.75
C ALA A 298 -21.21 21.24 7.85
N ALA A 299 -20.88 21.97 8.91
CA ALA A 299 -19.51 22.26 9.26
C ALA A 299 -18.78 20.96 9.65
N VAL A 300 -17.56 20.79 9.16
CA VAL A 300 -16.74 19.59 9.41
C VAL A 300 -15.47 19.98 10.13
N LEU A 301 -15.17 19.32 11.25
CA LEU A 301 -13.90 19.43 11.97
C LEU A 301 -13.05 18.18 11.71
N ILE A 302 -11.93 18.35 11.02
CA ILE A 302 -10.96 17.28 10.74
C ILE A 302 -9.87 17.31 11.81
N SER A 303 -9.82 16.28 12.66
CA SER A 303 -8.81 16.15 13.71
C SER A 303 -7.76 15.13 13.32
N GLY A 304 -6.52 15.32 13.77
CA GLY A 304 -5.45 14.33 13.61
C GLY A 304 -4.08 14.96 13.57
N GLU A 305 -3.05 14.15 13.78
CA GLU A 305 -1.67 14.62 13.84
C GLU A 305 -1.22 15.37 12.58
N SER A 306 -0.14 16.13 12.70
CA SER A 306 0.46 16.80 11.54
C SER A 306 0.93 15.77 10.51
N GLY A 307 0.65 16.01 9.24
CA GLY A 307 1.07 15.12 8.15
C GLY A 307 0.20 13.89 7.90
N THR A 308 -0.98 13.75 8.52
CA THR A 308 -1.89 12.60 8.28
C THR A 308 -2.73 12.68 7.00
N GLY A 309 -2.74 13.85 6.33
CA GLY A 309 -3.54 14.08 5.10
C GLY A 309 -4.86 14.83 5.32
N LYS A 310 -4.98 15.64 6.39
CA LYS A 310 -6.19 16.43 6.68
C LYS A 310 -6.64 17.33 5.54
N GLU A 311 -5.69 18.01 4.87
CA GLU A 311 -6.00 18.85 3.71
C GLU A 311 -6.56 18.04 2.54
N LEU A 312 -5.99 16.85 2.27
CA LEU A 312 -6.51 15.95 1.24
C LEU A 312 -7.94 15.50 1.57
N ALA A 313 -8.23 15.19 2.84
CA ALA A 313 -9.58 14.88 3.29
C ALA A 313 -10.56 16.06 3.07
N ALA A 314 -10.16 17.29 3.40
CA ALA A 314 -10.97 18.48 3.14
C ALA A 314 -11.27 18.66 1.65
N ARG A 315 -10.27 18.46 0.79
CA ARG A 315 -10.42 18.54 -0.67
C ARG A 315 -11.37 17.46 -1.19
N GLU A 316 -11.28 16.23 -0.69
CA GLU A 316 -12.21 15.17 -1.09
C GLU A 316 -13.65 15.41 -0.63
N ILE A 317 -13.85 15.97 0.57
CA ILE A 317 -15.18 16.39 1.04
C ILE A 317 -15.77 17.43 0.08
N HIS A 318 -15.00 18.45 -0.29
CA HIS A 318 -15.44 19.48 -1.23
C HIS A 318 -15.71 18.89 -2.63
N ARG A 319 -14.79 18.08 -3.16
CA ARG A 319 -14.88 17.46 -4.49
C ARG A 319 -16.11 16.56 -4.64
N LEU A 320 -16.52 15.88 -3.57
CA LEU A 320 -17.70 15.01 -3.56
C LEU A 320 -19.01 15.74 -3.22
N SER A 321 -18.94 17.03 -2.90
CA SER A 321 -20.11 17.82 -2.54
C SER A 321 -20.85 18.39 -3.74
N HIS A 322 -22.06 18.90 -3.51
CA HIS A 322 -22.78 19.67 -4.51
C HIS A 322 -22.11 21.04 -4.82
N LEU A 323 -21.16 21.47 -4.00
CA LEU A 323 -20.36 22.68 -4.19
C LEU A 323 -19.04 22.44 -4.96
N HIS A 324 -18.81 21.24 -5.51
CA HIS A 324 -17.53 20.90 -6.19
C HIS A 324 -17.15 21.83 -7.36
N ALA A 325 -18.13 22.49 -7.98
CA ALA A 325 -17.91 23.46 -9.07
C ALA A 325 -17.70 24.90 -8.56
N ARG A 326 -17.85 25.13 -7.25
CA ARG A 326 -17.69 26.42 -6.57
C ARG A 326 -16.27 26.53 -5.99
N PRO A 327 -15.77 27.74 -5.70
CA PRO A 327 -14.42 27.89 -5.15
C PRO A 327 -14.29 27.21 -3.78
N MET A 328 -13.15 26.54 -3.59
CA MET A 328 -12.64 26.16 -2.27
C MET A 328 -11.48 27.09 -1.93
N ILE A 329 -11.69 27.98 -0.95
CA ILE A 329 -10.65 28.87 -0.44
C ILE A 329 -9.98 28.17 0.74
N SER A 330 -8.67 27.97 0.66
CA SER A 330 -7.88 27.40 1.76
C SER A 330 -7.11 28.49 2.50
N TRP A 331 -7.12 28.42 3.82
CA TRP A 331 -6.37 29.33 4.68
C TRP A 331 -5.75 28.55 5.85
N ASN A 332 -4.44 28.75 6.07
CA ASN A 332 -3.74 28.19 7.22
C ASN A 332 -3.69 29.26 8.33
N CYS A 333 -4.23 28.92 9.50
CA CYS A 333 -4.41 29.83 10.64
C CYS A 333 -3.18 29.94 11.55
N GLY A 334 -1.99 29.53 11.08
CA GLY A 334 -0.75 29.50 11.86
C GLY A 334 -0.41 30.86 12.49
N ALA A 335 0.67 30.90 13.29
CA ALA A 335 0.98 32.04 14.18
C ALA A 335 1.03 33.41 13.46
N MET A 336 -0.11 34.09 13.41
CA MET A 336 -0.33 35.41 12.83
C MET A 336 -0.79 36.37 13.93
N THR A 337 -0.53 37.67 13.76
CA THR A 337 -1.09 38.67 14.68
C THR A 337 -2.60 38.77 14.50
N GLU A 338 -3.30 39.15 15.57
CA GLU A 338 -4.76 39.35 15.54
C GLU A 338 -5.20 40.26 14.40
N SER A 339 -4.51 41.39 14.20
CA SER A 339 -4.81 42.34 13.12
C SER A 339 -4.72 41.73 11.72
N LEU A 340 -3.70 40.90 11.47
CA LEU A 340 -3.50 40.27 10.17
C LEU A 340 -4.54 39.17 9.93
N ALA A 341 -4.84 38.37 10.95
CA ALA A 341 -5.87 37.35 10.89
C ALA A 341 -7.26 37.94 10.63
N MET A 342 -7.62 39.04 11.31
CA MET A 342 -8.87 39.77 11.07
C MET A 342 -8.96 40.29 9.63
N SER A 343 -7.88 40.94 9.15
CA SER A 343 -7.82 41.48 7.79
C SER A 343 -7.90 40.39 6.72
N GLU A 344 -7.21 39.26 6.88
CA GLU A 344 -7.25 38.17 5.89
C GLU A 344 -8.62 37.49 5.86
N LEU A 345 -9.23 37.20 7.02
CA LEU A 345 -10.52 36.52 7.09
C LEU A 345 -11.69 37.39 6.62
N PHE A 346 -11.78 38.61 7.17
CA PHE A 346 -12.96 39.46 7.04
C PHE A 346 -12.75 40.63 6.07
N GLY A 347 -11.53 40.86 5.61
CA GLY A 347 -11.19 41.99 4.76
C GLY A 347 -10.99 43.29 5.56
N HIS A 348 -10.54 44.34 4.88
CA HIS A 348 -10.39 45.66 5.47
C HIS A 348 -10.77 46.77 4.50
N GLU A 349 -11.25 47.88 5.06
CA GLU A 349 -11.46 49.12 4.31
C GLU A 349 -10.16 49.94 4.21
N ARG A 350 -10.10 50.84 3.23
CA ARG A 350 -8.96 51.75 3.07
C ARG A 350 -8.81 52.60 4.35
N GLY A 351 -7.60 52.62 4.92
CA GLY A 351 -7.29 53.38 6.13
C GLY A 351 -7.60 52.67 7.44
N ALA A 352 -8.01 51.39 7.43
CA ALA A 352 -8.33 50.64 8.63
C ALA A 352 -7.16 50.47 9.62
N PHE A 353 -5.91 50.48 9.14
CA PHE A 353 -4.69 50.45 9.93
C PHE A 353 -3.52 51.08 9.16
N THR A 354 -2.39 51.30 9.84
CA THR A 354 -1.15 51.81 9.24
C THR A 354 -0.65 50.87 8.14
N GLY A 355 -0.76 51.30 6.88
CA GLY A 355 -0.40 50.51 5.69
C GLY A 355 -1.58 50.05 4.83
N ALA A 356 -2.83 50.23 5.29
CA ALA A 356 -4.06 49.90 4.54
C ALA A 356 -4.36 50.92 3.42
N THR A 357 -3.54 50.92 2.37
CA THR A 357 -3.63 51.88 1.26
C THR A 357 -4.80 51.63 0.30
N ARG A 358 -5.34 50.41 0.29
CA ARG A 358 -6.49 49.97 -0.52
C ARG A 358 -7.41 49.10 0.32
N ALA A 359 -8.67 48.98 -0.09
CA ALA A 359 -9.57 47.98 0.48
C ALA A 359 -9.21 46.58 -0.01
N HIS A 360 -9.44 45.57 0.82
CA HIS A 360 -9.17 44.16 0.51
C HIS A 360 -10.35 43.29 0.94
N SER A 361 -10.85 42.45 0.03
CA SER A 361 -11.85 41.43 0.35
C SER A 361 -11.23 40.27 1.13
N GLY A 362 -11.91 39.86 2.21
CA GLY A 362 -11.46 38.75 3.06
C GLY A 362 -11.75 37.36 2.46
N LYS A 363 -11.19 36.32 3.09
CA LYS A 363 -11.44 34.92 2.68
C LYS A 363 -12.91 34.54 2.68
N PHE A 364 -13.72 35.08 3.60
CA PHE A 364 -15.16 34.82 3.62
C PHE A 364 -15.87 35.34 2.37
N GLU A 365 -15.52 36.54 1.89
CA GLU A 365 -16.08 37.08 0.64
C GLU A 365 -15.63 36.26 -0.56
N LEU A 366 -14.34 35.87 -0.59
CA LEU A 366 -13.78 35.06 -1.69
C LEU A 366 -14.38 33.65 -1.75
N ALA A 367 -14.84 33.13 -0.61
CA ALA A 367 -15.43 31.80 -0.49
C ALA A 367 -16.97 31.81 -0.62
N ASP A 368 -17.59 32.97 -0.88
CA ASP A 368 -19.04 33.10 -0.93
C ASP A 368 -19.66 32.15 -1.98
N GLY A 369 -20.71 31.43 -1.57
CA GLY A 369 -21.34 30.36 -2.35
C GLY A 369 -20.48 29.11 -2.53
N GLY A 370 -19.33 29.00 -1.84
CA GLY A 370 -18.37 27.91 -1.94
C GLY A 370 -17.97 27.33 -0.58
N THR A 371 -16.72 26.89 -0.48
CA THR A 371 -16.17 26.25 0.73
C THR A 371 -14.96 27.02 1.25
N LEU A 372 -14.89 27.28 2.55
CA LEU A 372 -13.70 27.78 3.24
C LEU A 372 -13.08 26.64 4.05
N PHE A 373 -11.83 26.30 3.73
CA PHE A 373 -11.01 25.37 4.49
C PHE A 373 -10.03 26.12 5.39
N MET A 374 -10.10 25.87 6.69
CA MET A 374 -9.27 26.50 7.71
C MET A 374 -8.38 25.45 8.37
N ASP A 375 -7.09 25.43 8.02
CA ASP A 375 -6.12 24.55 8.67
C ASP A 375 -5.57 25.18 9.95
N GLU A 376 -5.25 24.34 10.94
CA GLU A 376 -4.75 24.75 12.27
C GLU A 376 -5.64 25.77 13.00
N VAL A 377 -6.97 25.59 12.95
CA VAL A 377 -7.98 26.52 13.52
C VAL A 377 -7.76 26.85 15.01
N THR A 378 -7.06 25.99 15.74
CA THR A 378 -6.71 26.19 17.15
C THR A 378 -5.71 27.31 17.39
N ASP A 379 -5.06 27.81 16.35
CA ASP A 379 -4.03 28.86 16.43
C ASP A 379 -4.62 30.26 16.27
N LEU A 380 -5.94 30.35 16.06
CA LEU A 380 -6.66 31.61 15.99
C LEU A 380 -6.63 32.36 17.34
N PRO A 381 -6.32 33.67 17.34
CA PRO A 381 -6.50 34.53 18.51
C PRO A 381 -7.97 34.54 18.99
N LEU A 382 -8.19 34.70 20.29
CA LEU A 382 -9.54 34.65 20.90
C LEU A 382 -10.52 35.68 20.31
N ALA A 383 -10.04 36.87 19.95
CA ALA A 383 -10.87 37.89 19.30
C ALA A 383 -11.34 37.46 17.90
N VAL A 384 -10.47 36.78 17.16
CA VAL A 384 -10.79 36.20 15.84
C VAL A 384 -11.77 35.05 16.00
N GLN A 385 -11.62 34.22 17.04
CA GLN A 385 -12.58 33.16 17.36
C GLN A 385 -13.99 33.71 17.64
N ALA A 386 -14.10 34.82 18.38
CA ALA A 386 -15.39 35.47 18.64
C ALA A 386 -16.03 36.02 17.34
N SER A 387 -15.22 36.61 16.47
CA SER A 387 -15.69 37.11 15.17
C SER A 387 -16.13 35.96 14.26
N LEU A 388 -15.36 34.87 14.21
CA LEU A 388 -15.70 33.67 13.45
C LEU A 388 -17.03 33.04 13.92
N LEU A 389 -17.24 32.96 15.24
CA LEU A 389 -18.52 32.49 15.79
C LEU A 389 -19.69 33.33 15.28
N ARG A 390 -19.55 34.66 15.26
CA ARG A 390 -20.58 35.57 14.79
C ARG A 390 -20.92 35.32 13.32
N VAL A 391 -19.92 35.15 12.45
CA VAL A 391 -20.16 34.83 11.03
C VAL A 391 -20.88 33.49 10.85
N LEU A 392 -20.56 32.49 11.68
CA LEU A 392 -21.23 31.18 11.64
C LEU A 392 -22.68 31.19 12.15
N GLN A 393 -23.06 32.22 12.90
CA GLN A 393 -24.41 32.42 13.44
C GLN A 393 -25.24 33.34 12.53
N GLU A 394 -24.71 34.51 12.20
CA GLU A 394 -25.41 35.59 11.49
C GLU A 394 -25.30 35.47 9.96
N LYS A 395 -24.34 34.71 9.44
CA LYS A 395 -24.04 34.61 7.99
C LYS A 395 -23.70 35.96 7.36
N GLU A 396 -23.13 36.86 8.15
CA GLU A 396 -22.68 38.18 7.74
C GLU A 396 -21.27 38.45 8.26
N ILE A 397 -20.49 39.22 7.51
CA ILE A 397 -19.18 39.74 7.95
C ILE A 397 -19.20 41.26 7.95
N VAL A 398 -18.28 41.85 8.71
CA VAL A 398 -17.97 43.29 8.67
C VAL A 398 -16.46 43.42 8.48
N ARG A 399 -16.05 44.20 7.48
CA ARG A 399 -14.62 44.48 7.21
C ARG A 399 -14.00 45.26 8.35
N VAL A 400 -12.71 45.05 8.60
CA VAL A 400 -11.97 45.85 9.59
C VAL A 400 -12.02 47.33 9.18
N GLY A 401 -12.47 48.19 10.11
CA GLY A 401 -12.66 49.62 9.87
C GLY A 401 -13.88 49.99 9.04
N GLY A 402 -14.76 49.03 8.72
CA GLY A 402 -16.04 49.25 8.05
C GLY A 402 -17.23 49.07 8.98
N GLU A 403 -18.40 49.56 8.54
CA GLU A 403 -19.68 49.42 9.27
C GLU A 403 -20.72 48.60 8.49
N LYS A 404 -20.45 48.35 7.20
CA LYS A 404 -21.37 47.64 6.31
C LYS A 404 -21.31 46.14 6.56
N ALA A 405 -22.44 45.55 6.93
CA ALA A 405 -22.64 44.11 6.94
C ALA A 405 -22.69 43.55 5.50
N ILE A 406 -21.98 42.44 5.28
CA ILE A 406 -21.88 41.74 4.00
C ILE A 406 -22.34 40.30 4.22
N GLY A 407 -23.47 39.92 3.63
CA GLY A 407 -23.97 38.54 3.68
C GLY A 407 -23.03 37.57 2.96
N VAL A 408 -22.75 36.44 3.58
CA VAL A 408 -21.90 35.37 3.04
C VAL A 408 -22.54 34.00 3.30
N ASN A 409 -22.55 33.14 2.27
CA ASN A 409 -22.98 31.76 2.39
C ASN A 409 -21.81 30.82 2.11
N VAL A 410 -21.11 30.43 3.17
CA VAL A 410 -19.89 29.62 3.09
C VAL A 410 -20.06 28.31 3.85
N ARG A 411 -19.73 27.19 3.20
CA ARG A 411 -19.54 25.90 3.87
C ARG A 411 -18.17 25.89 4.53
N LEU A 412 -18.11 25.57 5.84
CA LEU A 412 -16.86 25.59 6.59
C LEU A 412 -16.29 24.17 6.81
N ILE A 413 -15.01 23.98 6.50
CA ILE A 413 -14.24 22.80 6.89
C ILE A 413 -13.04 23.30 7.70
N ALA A 414 -12.93 22.88 8.96
CA ALA A 414 -11.82 23.25 9.83
C ALA A 414 -10.92 22.03 10.09
N ALA A 415 -9.63 22.24 10.29
CA ALA A 415 -8.70 21.19 10.70
C ALA A 415 -7.85 21.61 11.91
N SER A 416 -7.49 20.62 12.72
CA SER A 416 -6.62 20.80 13.89
C SER A 416 -5.69 19.60 14.10
N ASN A 417 -4.47 19.90 14.55
CA ASN A 417 -3.50 18.93 15.06
C ASN A 417 -3.43 18.88 16.61
N LYS A 418 -4.13 19.78 17.31
CA LYS A 418 -4.17 19.87 18.77
C LYS A 418 -5.48 19.32 19.32
N ASP A 419 -5.44 18.79 20.54
CA ASP A 419 -6.64 18.31 21.22
C ASP A 419 -7.43 19.47 21.85
N PHE A 420 -8.67 19.64 21.42
CA PHE A 420 -9.58 20.64 21.97
C PHE A 420 -9.90 20.41 23.46
N LYS A 421 -9.77 19.16 23.94
CA LYS A 421 -9.96 18.81 25.36
C LYS A 421 -8.97 19.51 26.28
N GLU A 422 -7.79 19.88 25.78
CA GLU A 422 -6.78 20.62 26.55
C GLU A 422 -6.91 22.13 26.36
N LEU A 423 -7.28 22.57 25.15
CA LEU A 423 -7.33 23.99 24.78
C LEU A 423 -8.52 24.74 25.40
N ILE A 424 -9.67 24.07 25.52
CA ILE A 424 -10.90 24.69 26.04
C ILE A 424 -10.78 24.97 27.55
N PRO A 425 -10.42 24.00 28.42
CA PRO A 425 -10.25 24.29 29.85
C PRO A 425 -9.14 25.30 30.13
N GLY A 426 -8.10 25.34 29.29
CA GLY A 426 -7.01 26.31 29.37
C GLY A 426 -7.37 27.71 28.85
N GLY A 427 -8.62 27.97 28.44
CA GLY A 427 -9.06 29.27 27.95
C GLY A 427 -8.44 29.72 26.62
N ARG A 428 -7.81 28.80 25.88
CA ARG A 428 -7.15 29.08 24.59
C ARG A 428 -8.09 28.91 23.40
N PHE A 429 -9.19 28.18 23.59
CA PHE A 429 -10.21 28.00 22.57
C PHE A 429 -11.62 28.11 23.17
N ARG A 430 -12.53 28.79 22.49
CA ARG A 430 -13.90 28.97 22.99
C ARG A 430 -14.76 27.73 22.77
N LEU A 431 -15.50 27.33 23.82
CA LEU A 431 -16.38 26.16 23.79
C LEU A 431 -17.56 26.32 22.80
N ASP A 432 -18.12 27.52 22.71
CA ASP A 432 -19.23 27.83 21.80
C ASP A 432 -18.84 27.69 20.32
N LEU A 433 -17.67 28.21 19.94
CA LEU A 433 -17.10 28.02 18.62
C LEU A 433 -16.81 26.54 18.34
N TYR A 434 -16.26 25.81 19.31
CA TYR A 434 -16.00 24.37 19.13
C TYR A 434 -17.26 23.62 18.75
N TYR A 435 -18.38 23.83 19.45
CA TYR A 435 -19.65 23.16 19.11
C TYR A 435 -20.17 23.53 17.73
N ARG A 436 -19.91 24.76 17.26
CA ARG A 436 -20.33 25.18 15.92
C ARG A 436 -19.45 24.59 14.80
N LEU A 437 -18.17 24.37 15.07
CA LEU A 437 -17.23 23.74 14.13
C LEU A 437 -17.37 22.21 14.09
N SER A 438 -17.72 21.59 15.21
CA SER A 438 -17.71 20.13 15.40
C SER A 438 -19.07 19.46 15.14
N THR A 439 -19.89 20.01 14.23
CA THR A 439 -21.17 19.37 13.83
C THR A 439 -20.91 17.95 13.31
N VAL A 440 -19.84 17.78 12.53
CA VAL A 440 -19.25 16.46 12.23
C VAL A 440 -17.77 16.51 12.57
N VAL A 441 -17.27 15.48 13.27
CA VAL A 441 -15.84 15.31 13.53
C VAL A 441 -15.29 14.14 12.71
N LEU A 442 -14.28 14.40 11.89
CA LEU A 442 -13.54 13.38 11.12
C LEU A 442 -12.14 13.21 11.72
N ARG A 443 -11.86 12.06 12.34
CA ARG A 443 -10.52 11.74 12.86
C ARG A 443 -9.67 11.09 11.76
N MET A 444 -8.56 11.72 11.41
CA MET A 444 -7.53 11.16 10.54
C MET A 444 -6.55 10.31 11.36
N PRO A 445 -6.42 8.99 11.10
CA PRO A 445 -5.52 8.13 11.85
C PRO A 445 -4.05 8.46 11.52
N PRO A 446 -3.15 8.42 12.53
CA PRO A 446 -1.71 8.52 12.30
C PRO A 446 -1.20 7.30 11.51
N LEU A 447 -0.09 7.45 10.81
CA LEU A 447 0.46 6.44 9.92
C LEU A 447 0.81 5.13 10.65
N ARG A 448 1.21 5.21 11.93
CA ARG A 448 1.45 4.04 12.79
C ARG A 448 0.20 3.20 13.08
N GLU A 449 -1.01 3.76 12.97
CA GLU A 449 -2.29 3.05 13.11
C GLU A 449 -2.76 2.44 11.76
N ARG A 450 -2.01 2.64 10.66
CA ARG A 450 -2.32 2.16 9.31
C ARG A 450 -1.06 1.75 8.54
N GLN A 451 -0.24 0.90 9.15
CA GLN A 451 1.05 0.48 8.58
C GLN A 451 0.88 -0.30 7.27
N GLU A 452 -0.27 -0.95 7.08
CA GLU A 452 -0.64 -1.65 5.85
C GLU A 452 -0.73 -0.72 4.64
N ASP A 453 -0.87 0.60 4.87
CA ASP A 453 -0.92 1.61 3.83
C ASP A 453 0.46 2.07 3.36
N ILE A 454 1.52 1.82 4.15
CA ILE A 454 2.88 2.29 3.88
C ILE A 454 3.40 1.80 2.51
N PRO A 455 3.28 0.52 2.12
CA PRO A 455 3.76 0.06 0.82
C PRO A 455 3.11 0.81 -0.35
N TYR A 456 1.80 1.07 -0.26
CA TYR A 456 1.05 1.80 -1.29
C TYR A 456 1.44 3.27 -1.33
N LEU A 457 1.60 3.91 -0.17
CA LEU A 457 2.05 5.31 -0.08
C LEU A 457 3.46 5.47 -0.65
N VAL A 458 4.38 4.56 -0.31
CA VAL A 458 5.75 4.56 -0.83
C VAL A 458 5.76 4.44 -2.35
N TRP A 459 4.93 3.55 -2.90
CA TRP A 459 4.80 3.38 -4.34
C TRP A 459 4.32 4.65 -5.03
N GLU A 460 3.20 5.22 -4.58
CA GLU A 460 2.61 6.43 -5.19
C GLU A 460 3.56 7.64 -5.10
N LEU A 461 4.21 7.83 -3.96
CA LEU A 461 5.22 8.86 -3.79
C LEU A 461 6.44 8.64 -4.71
N SER A 462 6.86 7.38 -4.88
CA SER A 462 7.96 7.05 -5.78
C SER A 462 7.61 7.33 -7.24
N GLN A 463 6.38 7.03 -7.67
CA GLN A 463 5.89 7.37 -9.01
C GLN A 463 5.86 8.88 -9.22
N GLU A 464 5.33 9.62 -8.24
CA GLU A 464 5.30 11.09 -8.28
C GLU A 464 6.71 11.68 -8.43
N PHE A 465 7.66 11.23 -7.61
CA PHE A 465 9.03 11.76 -7.65
C PHE A 465 9.81 11.29 -8.87
N SER A 466 9.54 10.09 -9.37
CA SER A 466 10.11 9.62 -10.63
C SER A 466 9.75 10.55 -11.78
N GLN A 467 8.47 10.90 -11.91
CA GLN A 467 8.00 11.85 -12.92
C GLN A 467 8.57 13.26 -12.70
N LYS A 468 8.58 13.74 -11.45
CA LYS A 468 9.07 15.08 -11.09
C LYS A 468 10.56 15.28 -11.40
N TYR A 469 11.39 14.26 -11.16
CA TYR A 469 12.84 14.36 -11.30
C TYR A 469 13.39 13.72 -12.58
N GLY A 470 12.55 13.04 -13.36
CA GLY A 470 12.98 12.33 -14.57
C GLY A 470 13.95 11.18 -14.26
N VAL A 471 13.77 10.51 -13.12
CA VAL A 471 14.60 9.38 -12.68
C VAL A 471 13.70 8.16 -12.52
N ALA A 472 14.14 6.99 -12.98
CA ALA A 472 13.37 5.76 -12.81
C ALA A 472 13.06 5.47 -11.33
N VAL A 473 11.89 4.89 -11.06
CA VAL A 473 11.52 4.43 -9.71
C VAL A 473 12.53 3.38 -9.26
N PRO A 474 13.31 3.58 -8.19
CA PRO A 474 14.35 2.61 -7.86
C PRO A 474 13.72 1.34 -7.27
N ARG A 475 14.44 0.21 -7.34
CA ARG A 475 13.98 -1.05 -6.75
C ARG A 475 14.13 -1.02 -5.23
N ILE A 476 13.02 -1.02 -4.49
CA ILE A 476 13.01 -1.04 -3.02
C ILE A 476 13.17 -2.48 -2.52
N PRO A 477 14.26 -2.86 -1.82
CA PRO A 477 14.39 -4.19 -1.23
C PRO A 477 13.36 -4.43 -0.13
N ASP A 478 12.94 -5.67 0.06
CA ASP A 478 11.99 -6.04 1.13
C ASP A 478 12.51 -5.67 2.53
N SER A 479 13.82 -5.74 2.75
CA SER A 479 14.44 -5.31 4.01
C SER A 479 14.24 -3.82 4.30
N VAL A 480 14.23 -2.99 3.26
CA VAL A 480 13.93 -1.56 3.33
C VAL A 480 12.43 -1.36 3.57
N MET A 481 11.57 -2.04 2.80
CA MET A 481 10.12 -1.93 2.98
C MET A 481 9.69 -2.32 4.40
N ASN A 482 10.28 -3.37 4.96
CA ASN A 482 10.06 -3.78 6.35
C ASN A 482 10.53 -2.72 7.35
N ALA A 483 11.65 -2.03 7.08
CA ALA A 483 12.11 -0.94 7.92
C ALA A 483 11.16 0.27 7.86
N LEU A 484 10.69 0.62 6.66
CA LEU A 484 9.67 1.66 6.45
C LEU A 484 8.38 1.33 7.21
N ALA A 485 7.91 0.08 7.13
CA ALA A 485 6.69 -0.36 7.80
C ALA A 485 6.78 -0.30 9.33
N ARG A 486 7.96 -0.61 9.90
CA ARG A 486 8.19 -0.60 11.36
C ARG A 486 8.50 0.77 11.94
N HIS A 487 8.81 1.77 11.11
CA HIS A 487 9.12 3.11 11.58
C HIS A 487 7.85 3.75 12.18
N PRO A 488 7.95 4.47 13.32
CA PRO A 488 6.77 5.04 13.99
C PRO A 488 6.15 6.24 13.25
N TRP A 489 6.89 6.85 12.33
CA TRP A 489 6.46 8.00 11.50
C TRP A 489 5.81 9.14 12.32
N PRO A 490 6.54 9.78 13.25
CA PRO A 490 6.02 10.91 14.04
C PRO A 490 5.51 12.08 13.18
N GLY A 491 6.07 12.31 11.99
CA GLY A 491 5.60 13.29 11.02
C GLY A 491 4.64 12.72 9.96
N ASN A 492 4.17 11.48 10.15
CA ASN A 492 3.19 10.78 9.33
C ASN A 492 3.57 10.77 7.83
N ILE A 493 2.60 10.97 6.92
CA ILE A 493 2.83 10.93 5.47
C ILE A 493 3.78 12.06 5.03
N ARG A 494 3.79 13.21 5.72
CA ARG A 494 4.71 14.31 5.38
C ARG A 494 6.17 13.91 5.58
N GLU A 495 6.47 13.23 6.68
CA GLU A 495 7.81 12.68 6.92
C GLU A 495 8.14 11.59 5.91
N LEU A 496 7.24 10.63 5.69
CA LEU A 496 7.43 9.59 4.68
C LEU A 496 7.75 10.17 3.30
N ARG A 497 6.97 11.15 2.85
CA ARG A 497 7.17 11.89 1.60
C ARG A 497 8.55 12.50 1.51
N ASN A 498 8.99 13.21 2.56
CA ASN A 498 10.31 13.83 2.59
C ASN A 498 11.43 12.79 2.54
N VAL A 499 11.28 11.66 3.23
CA VAL A 499 12.25 10.56 3.19
C VAL A 499 12.34 10.00 1.78
N ILE A 500 11.22 9.67 1.13
CA ILE A 500 11.23 9.15 -0.25
C ILE A 500 11.78 10.18 -1.24
N GLU A 501 11.38 11.45 -1.16
CA GLU A 501 11.86 12.53 -2.04
C GLU A 501 13.39 12.67 -1.98
N ARG A 502 13.94 12.68 -0.76
CA ARG A 502 15.39 12.76 -0.54
C ARG A 502 16.11 11.58 -1.16
N VAL A 503 15.54 10.37 -1.12
CA VAL A 503 16.19 9.23 -1.77
C VAL A 503 16.25 9.41 -3.29
N PHE A 504 15.21 9.96 -3.92
CA PHE A 504 15.26 10.27 -5.35
C PHE A 504 16.33 11.33 -5.68
N LEU A 505 16.49 12.34 -4.83
CA LEU A 505 17.48 13.41 -5.01
C LEU A 505 18.93 12.93 -4.80
N LEU A 506 19.16 12.09 -3.80
CA LEU A 506 20.50 11.59 -3.43
C LEU A 506 20.89 10.32 -4.20
N GLY A 507 19.90 9.56 -4.69
CA GLY A 507 20.04 8.19 -5.15
C GLY A 507 20.61 7.96 -6.54
N ARG A 508 20.79 9.00 -7.38
CA ARG A 508 21.42 8.98 -8.73
C ARG A 508 21.41 7.59 -9.42
N GLY A 509 20.24 6.99 -9.60
CA GLY A 509 20.07 5.73 -10.35
C GLY A 509 20.60 4.44 -9.70
N ARG A 510 20.84 4.39 -8.38
CA ARG A 510 21.29 3.16 -7.68
C ARG A 510 20.14 2.44 -6.97
N SER A 511 20.24 1.12 -6.88
CA SER A 511 19.39 0.27 -6.02
C SER A 511 19.43 0.80 -4.58
N PHE A 512 18.27 0.90 -3.94
CA PHE A 512 18.18 1.29 -2.53
C PHE A 512 19.00 0.31 -1.67
N SER A 513 19.86 0.81 -0.79
CA SER A 513 20.50 0.00 0.26
C SER A 513 19.84 0.24 1.60
N ARG A 514 19.84 -0.78 2.46
CA ARG A 514 19.36 -0.68 3.84
C ARG A 514 20.15 0.36 4.65
N SER A 515 21.47 0.44 4.43
CA SER A 515 22.34 1.40 5.13
C SER A 515 21.97 2.85 4.86
N TRP A 516 21.54 3.18 3.63
CA TRP A 516 21.13 4.54 3.28
C TRP A 516 19.86 4.97 4.03
N PHE A 517 18.87 4.08 4.15
CA PHE A 517 17.68 4.37 4.95
C PHE A 517 18.02 4.49 6.43
N GLU A 518 18.87 3.60 6.96
CA GLU A 518 19.28 3.66 8.37
C GLU A 518 20.03 4.97 8.71
N GLU A 519 20.88 5.45 7.81
CA GLU A 519 21.56 6.75 7.92
C GLU A 519 20.58 7.93 7.84
N MET A 520 19.63 7.90 6.90
CA MET A 520 18.61 8.95 6.77
C MET A 520 17.65 9.01 7.96
N PHE A 521 17.22 7.84 8.45
CA PHE A 521 16.42 7.76 9.68
C PHE A 521 17.21 8.21 10.91
N ALA A 522 18.53 7.97 10.96
CA ALA A 522 19.37 8.50 12.04
C ALA A 522 19.46 10.03 11.99
N MET A 523 19.53 10.63 10.81
CA MET A 523 19.52 12.08 10.64
C MET A 523 18.18 12.71 11.03
N ASP A 524 17.05 12.14 10.61
CA ASP A 524 15.72 12.66 10.98
C ASP A 524 15.39 12.44 12.46
N ARG A 525 15.85 11.33 13.07
CA ARG A 525 15.80 11.16 14.54
C ARG A 525 16.59 12.23 15.27
N ALA A 526 17.80 12.57 14.81
CA ALA A 526 18.59 13.64 15.43
C ALA A 526 17.89 15.00 15.35
N VAL A 527 17.20 15.30 14.23
CA VAL A 527 16.40 16.53 14.08
C VAL A 527 15.14 16.50 14.96
N GLY A 528 14.43 15.36 15.01
CA GLY A 528 13.24 15.16 15.84
C GLY A 528 13.52 15.22 17.35
N GLU A 529 14.64 14.63 17.80
CA GLU A 529 15.11 14.73 19.19
C GLU A 529 15.54 16.16 19.54
N THR A 530 16.18 16.87 18.61
CA THR A 530 16.57 18.29 18.79
C THR A 530 15.36 19.22 18.87
N LEU A 531 14.28 18.95 18.12
CA LEU A 531 13.03 19.70 18.17
C LEU A 531 12.19 19.33 19.41
N ALA A 532 12.16 18.05 19.80
CA ALA A 532 11.47 17.60 21.02
C ALA A 532 12.12 18.16 22.30
N THR A 533 13.45 18.29 22.33
CA THR A 533 14.16 18.95 23.43
C THR A 533 13.95 20.46 23.49
N GLN A 534 13.47 21.10 22.42
CA GLN A 534 13.13 22.53 22.42
C GLN A 534 11.68 22.82 22.87
N VAL A 535 10.80 21.81 22.89
CA VAL A 535 9.37 21.98 23.23
C VAL A 535 9.00 21.39 24.60
N ALA A 536 9.88 20.60 25.23
CA ALA A 536 9.66 20.09 26.59
C ALA A 536 10.35 20.97 27.67
N ALA A 537 9.55 21.84 28.31
CA ALA A 537 9.72 22.46 29.64
C ALA A 537 10.97 23.34 29.93
N PRO A 538 10.83 24.40 30.77
CA PRO A 538 11.93 25.28 31.12
C PRO A 538 12.87 24.54 32.08
N VAL A 539 14.02 24.06 31.58
CA VAL A 539 15.13 23.65 32.44
C VAL A 539 15.46 24.85 33.33
N SER A 540 15.31 24.68 34.65
CA SER A 540 15.53 25.75 35.62
C SER A 540 16.92 26.35 35.43
N LEU A 541 17.02 27.68 35.56
CA LEU A 541 18.29 28.40 35.40
C LEU A 541 19.39 27.86 36.34
N ALA A 542 19.01 27.27 37.48
CA ALA A 542 19.92 26.63 38.42
C ALA A 542 20.63 25.40 37.81
N ALA A 543 19.90 24.48 37.18
CA ALA A 543 20.49 23.27 36.58
C ALA A 543 21.41 23.60 35.39
N ARG A 544 21.17 24.72 34.70
CA ARG A 544 22.05 25.21 33.63
C ARG A 544 23.36 25.80 34.15
N ARG A 545 23.35 26.39 35.35
CA ARG A 545 24.52 27.03 35.94
C ARG A 545 25.48 26.01 36.54
N ASP A 546 24.96 25.01 37.25
CA ASP A 546 25.78 23.93 37.82
C ASP A 546 26.53 23.15 36.72
N LYS A 547 25.85 22.86 35.60
CA LYS A 547 26.45 22.21 34.44
C LYS A 547 27.51 23.08 33.76
N LEU A 548 27.30 24.40 33.73
CA LEU A 548 28.26 25.35 33.16
C LEU A 548 29.53 25.43 34.02
N ASP A 549 29.38 25.50 35.33
CA ASP A 549 30.50 25.59 36.28
C ASP A 549 31.32 24.30 36.28
N GLU A 550 30.67 23.14 36.18
CA GLU A 550 31.35 21.84 36.04
C GLU A 550 32.19 21.75 34.77
N VAL A 551 31.64 22.16 33.62
CA VAL A 551 32.35 22.13 32.33
C VAL A 551 33.47 23.18 32.30
N LEU A 552 33.25 24.36 32.86
CA LEU A 552 34.30 25.38 32.97
C LEU A 552 35.45 24.92 33.87
N ALA A 553 35.17 24.22 34.97
CA ALA A 553 36.20 23.64 35.83
C ALA A 553 37.02 22.58 35.06
N ARG A 554 36.35 21.71 34.30
CA ARG A 554 37.00 20.67 33.48
C ARG A 554 37.92 21.25 32.40
N HIS A 555 37.55 22.39 31.82
CA HIS A 555 38.33 23.13 30.82
C HIS A 555 39.19 24.25 31.41
N ARG A 556 39.42 24.27 32.73
CA ARG A 556 40.25 25.27 33.44
C ARG A 556 39.90 26.72 33.07
N GLY A 557 38.61 27.02 32.94
CA GLY A 557 38.09 28.35 32.60
C GLY A 557 38.16 28.72 31.12
N ASN A 558 38.57 27.80 30.23
CA ASN A 558 38.58 28.07 28.79
C ASN A 558 37.15 28.07 28.22
N LYS A 559 36.57 29.27 28.13
CA LYS A 559 35.19 29.51 27.67
C LYS A 559 34.94 29.05 26.23
N THR A 560 35.95 29.01 25.38
CA THR A 560 35.80 28.55 23.99
C THR A 560 35.74 27.02 23.93
N ALA A 561 36.56 26.33 24.72
CA ALA A 561 36.52 24.87 24.83
C ALA A 561 35.22 24.40 25.51
N ALA A 562 34.81 25.08 26.58
CA ALA A 562 33.55 24.81 27.27
C ALA A 562 32.32 25.03 26.35
N ALA A 563 32.32 26.09 25.52
CA ALA A 563 31.28 26.33 24.54
C ALA A 563 31.17 25.19 23.51
N ARG A 564 32.32 24.64 23.08
CA ARG A 564 32.39 23.54 22.12
C ARG A 564 31.85 22.23 22.71
N GLU A 565 32.14 21.95 23.97
CA GLU A 565 31.59 20.78 24.67
C GLU A 565 30.08 20.90 24.91
N LEU A 566 29.61 22.09 25.31
CA LEU A 566 28.20 22.35 25.57
C LEU A 566 27.35 22.56 24.30
N GLY A 567 27.96 22.52 23.10
CA GLY A 567 27.25 22.71 21.83
C GLY A 567 26.66 24.11 21.64
N VAL A 568 27.19 25.12 22.33
CA VAL A 568 26.69 26.51 22.28
C VAL A 568 27.76 27.49 21.81
N THR A 569 27.36 28.71 21.45
CA THR A 569 28.33 29.75 21.09
C THR A 569 29.02 30.34 22.31
N ARG A 570 30.25 30.85 22.16
CA ARG A 570 30.97 31.58 23.22
C ARG A 570 30.17 32.78 23.76
N LYS A 571 29.36 33.41 22.91
CA LYS A 571 28.44 34.52 23.29
C LYS A 571 27.35 34.04 24.24
N THR A 572 26.85 32.81 24.05
CA THR A 572 25.88 32.16 24.93
C THR A 572 26.47 31.88 26.31
N ILE A 573 27.71 31.37 26.38
CA ILE A 573 28.44 31.18 27.66
C ILE A 573 28.57 32.49 28.43
N HIS A 574 28.91 33.59 27.77
CA HIS A 574 28.97 34.91 28.41
C HIS A 574 27.61 35.40 28.93
N LYS A 575 26.52 35.07 28.23
CA LYS A 575 25.17 35.40 28.69
C LYS A 575 24.79 34.60 29.93
N TRP A 576 25.11 33.31 29.97
CA TRP A 576 24.85 32.42 31.10
C TRP A 576 25.69 32.73 32.35
N LEU A 577 26.89 33.30 32.19
CA LEU A 577 27.69 33.77 33.32
C LEU A 577 27.15 35.07 33.96
N LYS A 578 26.36 35.86 33.21
CA LYS A 578 25.81 37.15 33.65
C LYS A 578 24.40 37.05 34.26
N GLN A 579 23.67 35.98 33.95
CA GLN A 579 22.35 35.66 34.49
C GLN A 579 22.53 34.70 35.65
#